data_AF-A0A3L7PI23-F1
#
_entry.id   AF-A0A3L7PI23-F1
#
_cell.length_a   1.000
_cell.length_b   1.000
_cell.length_c   1.000
_cell.angle_alpha   90.00
_cell.angle_beta   90.00
_cell.angle_gamma   90.00
#
_symmetry.space_group_name_H-M   'P 1'
#
loop_
_entity.id
_entity.type
_entity.pdbx_description
1 polymer ?
#
loop_
_entity_poly.entity_id
_entity_poly.type
_entity_poly.pdbx_seq_one_letter_code
_entity_poly.pdbx_strand_id
1 'polypeptide(L)'
;EDKRPAAAAGAGGRSLRFVRRAGQDRVYRVDLDTAKFSTTFDDWIEKDLLKLSPWDVRRLTLDDSTCSFGADEASGRLMIKLDRSSRAELAYDDKEAKWSLVRLEGFDDKNQAKEESLAADEELASAKLNDLRNALGDLKIIDVVRKPAGLSADLKAEEAFAGDREAVTSLAQRGFFAVQKGDMVSSNGETVIGMKDGVEYLLRFGNGTTVSGDGTATQEEAPADGAGASPDAEATGRYLFVTARFNEGLLEKPALDPLPEPPAGADAATPDGDKDKQDTDAKEATDAGDAKVDGAADELKKAEEAEAKAQAALEERRRVEAENRRKQEQYDEQVKGAEKKVRDLNNRFADWYYVVSDKEYDKIHLGRDAMVQKKEPAADEQK
;
A
#
# COMPACT_ATOMS: atom_id res chain seq x y z
N GLU A 1 -35.24 43.59 22.80
CA GLU A 1 -35.05 42.57 23.86
C GLU A 1 -36.40 42.22 24.47
N ASP A 2 -36.97 41.07 24.13
CA ASP A 2 -38.14 40.52 24.83
C ASP A 2 -37.60 39.59 25.93
N LYS A 3 -37.52 40.12 27.15
CA LYS A 3 -37.07 39.40 28.36
C LYS A 3 -38.20 38.54 28.91
N ARG A 4 -38.48 37.40 28.26
CA ARG A 4 -39.27 36.33 28.90
C ARG A 4 -38.39 35.12 29.17
N PRO A 5 -38.35 34.63 30.42
CA PRO A 5 -37.55 33.47 30.77
C PRO A 5 -38.08 32.25 30.02
N ALA A 6 -37.15 31.43 29.50
CA ALA A 6 -37.46 30.15 28.93
C ALA A 6 -38.25 29.33 29.95
N ALA A 7 -39.55 29.17 29.70
CA ALA A 7 -40.38 28.29 30.48
C ALA A 7 -39.78 26.88 30.41
N ALA A 8 -39.58 26.28 31.58
CA ALA A 8 -39.14 24.91 31.74
C ALA A 8 -39.91 23.98 30.80
N ALA A 9 -39.18 23.22 29.99
CA ALA A 9 -39.74 22.20 29.13
C ALA A 9 -40.32 21.09 30.00
N GLY A 10 -41.64 21.12 30.19
CA GLY A 10 -42.41 19.94 30.58
C GLY A 10 -42.31 18.88 29.48
N ALA A 11 -42.27 17.62 29.91
CA ALA A 11 -42.25 16.45 29.04
C ALA A 11 -43.29 16.58 27.90
N GLY A 12 -42.81 16.67 26.65
CA GLY A 12 -43.64 16.72 25.43
C GLY A 12 -43.63 18.04 24.63
N GLY A 13 -42.87 19.06 25.03
CA GLY A 13 -42.81 20.34 24.32
C GLY A 13 -41.82 20.39 23.14
N ARG A 14 -42.32 20.70 21.93
CA ARG A 14 -41.51 20.94 20.72
C ARG A 14 -40.46 22.04 20.94
N SER A 15 -39.20 21.73 20.63
CA SER A 15 -38.04 22.58 20.88
C SER A 15 -37.88 23.60 19.73
N LEU A 16 -38.55 24.75 19.87
CA LEU A 16 -38.47 25.82 18.87
C LEU A 16 -37.11 26.53 18.93
N ARG A 17 -36.47 26.71 17.76
CA ARG A 17 -35.20 27.43 17.57
C ARG A 17 -35.41 28.60 16.60
N PHE A 18 -34.67 29.68 16.81
CA PHE A 18 -34.63 30.81 15.88
C PHE A 18 -33.52 30.60 14.87
N VAL A 19 -33.85 30.61 13.58
CA VAL A 19 -32.88 30.44 12.50
C VAL A 19 -32.94 31.63 11.54
N ARG A 20 -31.80 32.01 11.00
CA ARG A 20 -31.64 33.12 10.06
C ARG A 20 -30.80 32.63 8.89
N ARG A 21 -31.19 32.99 7.66
CA ARG A 21 -30.32 32.80 6.50
C ARG A 21 -29.20 33.84 6.56
N ALA A 22 -27.94 33.40 6.39
CA ALA A 22 -26.80 34.31 6.33
C ALA A 22 -27.07 35.43 5.31
N GLY A 23 -26.84 36.69 5.72
CA GLY A 23 -27.10 37.87 4.88
C GLY A 23 -28.54 38.39 4.84
N GLN A 24 -29.51 37.79 5.54
CA GLN A 24 -30.91 38.29 5.57
C GLN A 24 -31.38 38.62 6.99
N ASP A 25 -31.93 39.81 7.25
CA ASP A 25 -32.36 40.21 8.61
C ASP A 25 -33.57 39.45 9.16
N ARG A 26 -34.28 38.72 8.30
CA ARG A 26 -35.47 37.99 8.66
C ARG A 26 -35.13 36.72 9.46
N VAL A 27 -35.66 36.65 10.67
CA VAL A 27 -35.53 35.50 11.58
C VAL A 27 -36.79 34.63 11.48
N TYR A 28 -36.59 33.32 11.35
CA TYR A 28 -37.65 32.31 11.34
C TYR A 28 -37.62 31.52 12.64
N ARG A 29 -38.74 30.90 13.00
CA ARG A 29 -38.84 29.98 14.13
C ARG A 29 -39.16 28.60 13.59
N VAL A 30 -38.28 27.64 13.87
CA VAL A 30 -38.38 26.26 13.38
C VAL A 30 -38.42 25.31 14.58
N ASP A 31 -39.20 24.25 14.45
CA ASP A 31 -39.10 23.11 15.35
C ASP A 31 -37.94 22.23 14.85
N LEU A 32 -36.84 22.22 15.59
CA LEU A 32 -35.62 21.51 15.21
C LEU A 32 -35.14 20.65 16.37
N ASP A 33 -35.18 19.34 16.15
CA ASP A 33 -34.62 18.36 17.07
C ASP A 33 -33.12 18.23 16.79
N THR A 34 -32.31 18.92 17.60
CA THR A 34 -30.85 18.89 17.47
C THR A 34 -30.25 17.56 17.91
N ALA A 35 -30.98 16.72 18.66
CA ALA A 35 -30.49 15.41 19.09
C ALA A 35 -30.33 14.42 17.93
N LYS A 36 -30.89 14.73 16.75
CA LYS A 36 -30.71 13.94 15.52
C LYS A 36 -29.40 14.21 14.80
N PHE A 37 -28.67 15.26 15.17
CA PHE A 37 -27.38 15.59 14.57
C PHE A 37 -26.29 15.23 15.57
N SER A 38 -25.46 14.26 15.21
CA SER A 38 -24.30 13.92 16.02
C SER A 38 -23.27 15.04 15.96
N THR A 39 -22.70 15.38 17.10
CA THR A 39 -21.50 16.21 17.21
C THR A 39 -20.23 15.36 17.27
N THR A 40 -20.36 14.04 17.38
CA THR A 40 -19.26 13.10 17.45
C THR A 40 -18.63 12.94 16.08
N PHE A 41 -17.35 13.28 15.97
CA PHE A 41 -16.57 13.20 14.73
C PHE A 41 -16.70 11.85 14.01
N ASP A 42 -16.62 10.74 14.75
CA ASP A 42 -16.71 9.36 14.26
C ASP A 42 -17.97 9.06 13.44
N ASP A 43 -19.07 9.80 13.65
CA ASP A 43 -20.33 9.59 12.92
C ASP A 43 -20.33 10.24 11.53
N TRP A 44 -19.37 11.12 11.25
CA TRP A 44 -19.29 11.88 10.00
C TRP A 44 -18.19 11.39 9.05
N ILE A 45 -17.33 10.49 9.52
CA ILE A 45 -16.16 10.03 8.76
C ILE A 45 -16.28 8.59 8.27
N GLU A 46 -15.51 8.29 7.22
CA GLU A 46 -15.26 6.92 6.78
C GLU A 46 -14.28 6.27 7.78
N LYS A 47 -14.76 5.25 8.50
CA LYS A 47 -14.01 4.59 9.58
C LYS A 47 -12.87 3.70 9.07
N ASP A 48 -12.99 3.22 7.84
CA ASP A 48 -11.95 2.43 7.17
C ASP A 48 -11.11 3.35 6.27
N LEU A 49 -10.04 3.88 6.86
CA LEU A 49 -9.14 4.84 6.22
C LEU A 49 -8.43 4.22 5.02
N LEU A 50 -7.80 3.07 5.23
CA LEU A 50 -6.84 2.50 4.28
C LEU A 50 -7.50 1.68 3.17
N LYS A 51 -8.75 1.22 3.34
CA LYS A 51 -9.45 0.35 2.37
C LYS A 51 -8.61 -0.88 2.02
N LEU A 52 -7.90 -1.41 3.02
CA LEU A 52 -7.06 -2.58 2.88
C LEU A 52 -7.65 -3.76 3.64
N SER A 53 -7.37 -4.96 3.15
CA SER A 53 -7.68 -6.20 3.84
C SER A 53 -6.43 -6.68 4.56
N PRO A 54 -6.44 -6.90 5.88
CA PRO A 54 -5.34 -7.53 6.60
C PRO A 54 -4.85 -8.81 5.91
N TRP A 55 -5.78 -9.63 5.42
CA TRP A 55 -5.50 -10.90 4.74
C TRP A 55 -4.64 -10.78 3.48
N ASP A 56 -4.60 -9.59 2.88
CA ASP A 56 -3.88 -9.32 1.65
C ASP A 56 -2.48 -8.73 1.88
N VAL A 57 -2.12 -8.45 3.13
CA VAL A 57 -0.75 -8.04 3.50
C VAL A 57 0.23 -9.18 3.24
N ARG A 58 1.32 -8.88 2.52
CA ARG A 58 2.39 -9.82 2.15
C ARG A 58 3.77 -9.34 2.58
N ARG A 59 3.98 -8.03 2.65
CA ARG A 59 5.25 -7.44 3.07
C ARG A 59 5.00 -6.32 4.07
N LEU A 60 5.85 -6.24 5.09
CA LEU A 60 5.89 -5.13 6.03
C LEU A 60 7.31 -4.61 6.12
N THR A 61 7.50 -3.29 6.04
CA THR A 61 8.74 -2.65 6.45
C THR A 61 8.44 -1.75 7.62
N LEU A 62 9.16 -1.94 8.73
CA LEU A 62 9.05 -1.14 9.94
C LEU A 62 10.34 -0.35 10.06
N ASP A 63 10.28 0.97 9.94
CA ASP A 63 11.40 1.89 10.14
C ASP A 63 11.18 2.65 11.45
N ASP A 64 11.93 2.26 12.46
CA ASP A 64 11.98 2.90 13.77
C ASP A 64 13.05 4.00 13.71
N SER A 65 12.58 5.22 13.47
CA SER A 65 13.43 6.40 13.39
C SER A 65 12.73 7.63 13.95
N THR A 66 13.52 8.50 14.57
CA THR A 66 13.07 9.78 15.09
C THR A 66 13.69 10.91 14.29
N CYS A 67 12.88 11.86 13.88
CA CYS A 67 13.33 13.04 13.14
C CYS A 67 12.89 14.32 13.87
N SER A 68 13.84 15.21 14.13
CA SER A 68 13.59 16.45 14.87
C SER A 68 14.40 17.61 14.31
N PHE A 69 14.02 18.84 14.66
CA PHE A 69 14.90 19.98 14.41
C PHE A 69 16.01 20.04 15.47
N GLY A 70 17.25 20.11 15.00
CA GLY A 70 18.41 20.49 15.78
C GLY A 70 18.96 21.84 15.32
N ALA A 71 19.91 22.38 16.08
CA ALA A 71 20.76 23.47 15.62
C ALA A 71 22.14 22.92 15.31
N ASP A 72 22.72 23.33 14.18
CA ASP A 72 24.14 23.14 13.94
C ASP A 72 24.94 23.94 14.96
N GLU A 73 25.75 23.28 15.78
CA GLU A 73 26.53 23.94 16.84
C GLU A 73 27.52 24.97 16.28
N ALA A 74 28.00 24.77 15.05
CA ALA A 74 28.98 25.66 14.43
C ALA A 74 28.35 26.90 13.78
N SER A 75 27.23 26.75 13.07
CA SER A 75 26.61 27.85 12.31
C SER A 75 25.32 28.40 12.91
N GLY A 76 24.78 27.77 13.96
CA GLY A 76 23.49 28.10 14.58
C GLY A 76 22.30 27.90 13.63
N ARG A 77 22.51 27.26 12.47
CA ARG A 77 21.44 27.01 11.48
C ARG A 77 20.57 25.87 11.96
N LEU A 78 19.27 26.02 11.75
CA LEU A 78 18.30 24.94 11.95
C LEU A 78 18.63 23.81 10.97
N MET A 79 18.82 22.59 11.49
CA MET A 79 19.07 21.38 10.71
C MET A 79 18.09 20.30 11.13
N ILE A 80 17.87 19.34 10.24
CA ILE A 80 17.10 18.14 10.57
C ILE A 80 18.08 17.13 11.19
N LYS A 81 17.82 16.70 12.42
CA LYS A 81 18.50 15.60 13.09
C LYS A 81 17.64 14.35 12.92
N LEU A 82 18.16 13.41 12.14
CA LEU A 82 17.60 12.07 11.99
C LEU A 82 18.35 11.13 12.93
N ASP A 83 17.62 10.31 13.66
CA ASP A 83 18.13 9.27 14.55
C ASP A 83 17.41 7.97 14.20
N ARG A 84 18.10 7.04 13.55
CA ARG A 84 17.53 5.76 13.13
C ARG A 84 17.91 4.71 14.14
N SER A 85 16.94 3.94 14.61
CA SER A 85 17.17 2.85 15.56
C SER A 85 17.25 1.51 14.83
N SER A 86 16.22 1.17 14.07
CA SER A 86 16.20 -0.07 13.31
C SER A 86 15.30 -0.01 12.08
N ARG A 87 15.59 -0.85 11.10
CA ARG A 87 14.70 -1.08 9.97
C ARG A 87 14.59 -2.57 9.68
N ALA A 88 13.36 -3.08 9.70
CA ALA A 88 13.10 -4.48 9.42
C ALA A 88 12.14 -4.65 8.25
N GLU A 89 12.48 -5.58 7.36
CA GLU A 89 11.63 -6.02 6.27
C GLU A 89 11.17 -7.46 6.56
N LEU A 90 9.86 -7.64 6.58
CA LEU A 90 9.18 -8.89 6.94
C LEU A 90 8.32 -9.34 5.76
N ALA A 91 8.28 -10.64 5.51
CA ALA A 91 7.39 -11.26 4.55
C ALA A 91 6.46 -12.24 5.24
N TYR A 92 5.20 -12.24 4.82
CA TYR A 92 4.18 -13.19 5.28
C TYR A 92 3.80 -14.14 4.16
N ASP A 93 3.97 -15.43 4.41
CA ASP A 93 3.47 -16.50 3.54
C ASP A 93 2.07 -16.92 4.01
N ASP A 94 1.08 -16.78 3.14
CA ASP A 94 -0.31 -17.13 3.43
C ASP A 94 -0.62 -18.62 3.33
N LYS A 95 0.19 -19.39 2.59
CA LYS A 95 0.07 -20.84 2.46
C LYS A 95 0.63 -21.54 3.69
N GLU A 96 1.76 -21.06 4.20
CA GLU A 96 2.41 -21.57 5.41
C GLU A 96 1.92 -20.88 6.70
N ALA A 97 1.17 -19.78 6.57
CA ALA A 97 0.76 -18.92 7.68
C ALA A 97 1.95 -18.48 8.56
N LYS A 98 3.05 -18.09 7.91
CA LYS A 98 4.35 -17.91 8.56
C LYS A 98 5.01 -16.58 8.21
N TRP A 99 5.54 -15.92 9.23
CA TRP A 99 6.40 -14.75 9.08
C TRP A 99 7.85 -15.16 8.83
N SER A 100 8.51 -14.43 7.95
CA SER A 100 9.95 -14.52 7.69
C SER A 100 10.60 -13.14 7.72
N LEU A 101 11.82 -13.08 8.26
CA LEU A 101 12.63 -11.88 8.26
C LEU A 101 13.40 -11.83 6.95
N VAL A 102 13.11 -10.83 6.12
CA VAL A 102 13.78 -10.61 4.83
C VAL A 102 15.07 -9.84 5.06
N ARG A 103 15.03 -8.80 5.88
CA ARG A 103 16.16 -7.93 6.17
C ARG A 103 16.01 -7.28 7.53
N LEU A 104 17.12 -7.09 8.23
CA LEU A 104 17.18 -6.35 9.49
C LEU A 104 18.41 -5.47 9.48
N GLU A 105 18.22 -4.19 9.76
CA GLU A 105 19.28 -3.20 9.83
C GLU A 105 19.25 -2.51 11.18
N GLY A 106 20.39 -2.50 11.86
CA GLY A 106 20.69 -1.57 12.94
C GLY A 106 21.42 -0.34 12.40
N PHE A 107 21.37 0.76 13.13
CA PHE A 107 22.06 1.99 12.77
C PHE A 107 23.00 2.43 13.89
N ASP A 108 24.16 2.96 13.51
CA ASP A 108 25.12 3.54 14.46
C ASP A 108 24.83 5.03 14.73
N ASP A 109 25.63 5.65 15.61
CA ASP A 109 25.52 7.08 15.95
C ASP A 109 25.68 8.03 14.75
N LYS A 110 26.13 7.53 13.59
CA LYS A 110 26.29 8.27 12.33
C LYS A 110 25.18 7.94 11.32
N ASN A 111 24.13 7.23 11.74
CA ASN A 111 23.07 6.68 10.90
C ASN A 111 23.59 5.78 9.76
N GLN A 112 24.71 5.10 9.95
CA GLN A 112 25.20 4.11 8.99
C GLN A 112 24.48 2.78 9.22
N ALA A 113 23.83 2.29 8.16
CA ALA A 113 23.13 1.01 8.19
C ALA A 113 24.13 -0.14 8.35
N LYS A 114 23.84 -1.04 9.29
CA LYS A 114 24.54 -2.31 9.46
C LYS A 114 23.53 -3.44 9.42
N GLU A 115 23.77 -4.40 8.53
CA GLU A 115 22.93 -5.59 8.44
C GLU A 115 23.11 -6.45 9.70
N GLU A 116 21.98 -6.88 10.25
CA GLU A 116 21.89 -7.69 11.46
C GLU A 116 21.07 -8.95 11.19
N SER A 117 21.23 -9.93 12.08
CA SER A 117 20.40 -11.15 12.09
C SER A 117 19.83 -11.34 13.48
N LEU A 118 18.78 -12.17 13.59
CA LEU A 118 18.25 -12.59 14.87
C LEU A 118 19.30 -13.44 15.60
N ALA A 119 19.37 -13.32 16.93
CA ALA A 119 20.21 -14.19 17.71
C ALA A 119 19.75 -15.65 17.63
N ALA A 120 20.63 -16.60 18.00
CA ALA A 120 20.32 -18.03 17.91
C ALA A 120 19.12 -18.43 18.79
N ASP A 121 18.89 -17.72 19.90
CA ASP A 121 17.80 -17.89 20.85
C ASP A 121 16.61 -16.95 20.58
N GLU A 122 16.60 -16.24 19.44
CA GLU A 122 15.55 -15.31 19.05
C GLU A 122 14.75 -15.80 17.84
N GLU A 123 13.47 -15.45 17.82
CA GLU A 123 12.55 -15.66 16.71
C GLU A 123 11.60 -14.48 16.55
N LEU A 124 10.90 -14.41 15.41
CA LEU A 124 9.89 -13.39 15.19
C LEU A 124 8.68 -13.60 16.10
N ALA A 125 8.23 -12.52 16.74
CA ALA A 125 7.02 -12.48 17.55
C ALA A 125 5.77 -12.54 16.67
N SER A 126 5.49 -13.73 16.11
CA SER A 126 4.43 -13.92 15.10
C SER A 126 3.04 -13.48 15.57
N ALA A 127 2.73 -13.64 16.87
CA ALA A 127 1.50 -13.14 17.45
C ALA A 127 1.40 -11.60 17.36
N LYS A 128 2.46 -10.88 17.74
CA LYS A 128 2.52 -9.41 17.65
C LYS A 128 2.43 -8.91 16.22
N LEU A 129 3.09 -9.60 15.29
CA LEU A 129 3.02 -9.26 13.86
C LEU A 129 1.61 -9.49 13.27
N ASN A 130 0.90 -10.51 13.74
CA ASN A 130 -0.51 -10.73 13.37
C ASN A 130 -1.43 -9.66 13.97
N ASP A 131 -1.19 -9.26 15.22
CA ASP A 131 -1.94 -8.17 15.86
C ASP A 131 -1.75 -6.86 15.09
N LEU A 132 -0.52 -6.54 14.70
CA LEU A 132 -0.22 -5.40 13.82
C LEU A 132 -1.00 -5.51 12.52
N ARG A 133 -0.92 -6.66 11.84
CA ARG A 133 -1.58 -6.89 10.55
C ARG A 133 -3.09 -6.66 10.63
N ASN A 134 -3.72 -7.10 11.72
CA ASN A 134 -5.14 -6.87 11.97
C ASN A 134 -5.43 -5.38 12.25
N ALA A 135 -4.59 -4.73 13.07
CA ALA A 135 -4.73 -3.31 13.40
C ALA A 135 -4.65 -2.40 12.16
N LEU A 136 -3.95 -2.82 11.10
CA LEU A 136 -3.94 -2.09 9.81
C LEU A 136 -5.32 -2.02 9.14
N GLY A 137 -6.15 -3.06 9.28
CA GLY A 137 -7.51 -3.07 8.73
C GLY A 137 -8.50 -2.30 9.60
N ASP A 138 -8.22 -2.23 10.91
CA ASP A 138 -9.07 -1.57 11.90
C ASP A 138 -8.58 -0.17 12.29
N LEU A 139 -7.68 0.42 11.49
CA LEU A 139 -7.05 1.70 11.83
C LEU A 139 -8.08 2.82 11.90
N LYS A 140 -8.34 3.30 13.12
CA LYS A 140 -9.27 4.40 13.39
C LYS A 140 -8.54 5.73 13.51
N ILE A 141 -9.18 6.75 12.94
CA ILE A 141 -8.78 8.15 13.08
C ILE A 141 -9.67 8.84 14.09
N ILE A 142 -9.10 9.77 14.85
CA ILE A 142 -9.81 10.57 15.86
C ILE A 142 -9.97 12.03 15.44
N ASP A 143 -9.22 12.47 14.42
CA ASP A 143 -9.34 13.81 13.83
C ASP A 143 -8.75 13.85 12.40
N VAL A 144 -9.07 14.90 11.65
CA VAL A 144 -8.47 15.21 10.33
C VAL A 144 -8.13 16.68 10.22
N VAL A 145 -7.02 16.97 9.55
CA VAL A 145 -6.64 18.35 9.26
C VAL A 145 -6.26 18.52 7.81
N ARG A 146 -6.70 19.61 7.18
CA ARG A 146 -6.37 19.87 5.77
C ARG A 146 -4.88 20.12 5.58
N LYS A 147 -4.34 19.58 4.49
CA LYS A 147 -2.99 19.90 4.05
C LYS A 147 -2.93 21.33 3.49
N PRO A 148 -1.82 22.05 3.69
CA PRO A 148 -1.55 23.30 2.97
C PRO A 148 -1.60 23.09 1.45
N ALA A 149 -1.99 24.13 0.72
CA ALA A 149 -1.92 24.11 -0.73
C ALA A 149 -0.47 23.87 -1.22
N GLY A 150 -0.30 23.13 -2.31
CA GLY A 150 1.02 22.82 -2.89
C GLY A 150 1.69 21.53 -2.39
N LEU A 151 1.18 20.90 -1.35
CA LEU A 151 1.62 19.56 -0.95
C LEU A 151 0.89 18.51 -1.78
N SER A 152 1.56 17.97 -2.81
CA SER A 152 0.94 17.02 -3.74
C SER A 152 0.66 15.64 -3.09
N ALA A 153 -0.28 14.91 -3.69
CA ALA A 153 -0.66 13.57 -3.26
C ALA A 153 0.49 12.54 -3.36
N ASP A 154 1.47 12.80 -4.23
CA ASP A 154 2.58 11.90 -4.52
C ASP A 154 3.87 12.30 -3.78
N LEU A 155 3.78 13.04 -2.67
CA LEU A 155 4.89 13.50 -1.81
C LEU A 155 5.89 14.44 -2.48
N LYS A 156 5.78 14.68 -3.78
CA LYS A 156 6.62 15.64 -4.48
C LYS A 156 6.17 17.03 -4.06
N ALA A 157 6.89 17.60 -3.11
CA ALA A 157 6.90 19.03 -2.89
C ALA A 157 7.25 19.67 -4.24
N GLU A 158 6.27 20.29 -4.89
CA GLU A 158 6.55 21.12 -6.06
C GLU A 158 7.49 22.27 -5.64
N GLU A 159 8.26 22.83 -6.58
CA GLU A 159 9.12 23.99 -6.26
C GLU A 159 8.32 25.13 -5.60
N ALA A 160 7.03 25.25 -5.95
CA ALA A 160 6.09 26.16 -5.31
C ALA A 160 5.90 25.89 -3.80
N PHE A 161 5.85 24.62 -3.37
CA PHE A 161 5.76 24.25 -1.95
C PHE A 161 7.07 24.50 -1.21
N ALA A 162 8.20 24.14 -1.83
CA ALA A 162 9.53 24.38 -1.22
C ALA A 162 9.80 25.89 -1.01
N GLY A 163 9.23 26.74 -1.86
CA GLY A 163 9.26 28.19 -1.72
C GLY A 163 8.26 28.77 -0.69
N ASP A 164 7.25 28.00 -0.27
CA ASP A 164 6.26 28.42 0.72
C ASP A 164 6.73 28.09 2.14
N ARG A 165 7.34 29.09 2.78
CA ARG A 165 7.88 28.96 4.14
C ARG A 165 6.80 28.64 5.18
N GLU A 166 5.57 29.10 5.00
CA GLU A 166 4.47 28.85 5.94
C GLU A 166 4.01 27.40 5.83
N ALA A 167 3.84 26.91 4.60
CA ALA A 167 3.50 25.52 4.34
C ALA A 167 4.57 24.54 4.87
N VAL A 168 5.85 24.82 4.64
CA VAL A 168 6.97 24.02 5.16
C VAL A 168 7.02 24.06 6.69
N THR A 169 6.77 25.23 7.30
CA THR A 169 6.74 25.35 8.77
C THR A 169 5.57 24.56 9.37
N SER A 170 4.38 24.65 8.77
CA SER A 170 3.20 23.88 9.18
C SER A 170 3.43 22.37 9.05
N LEU A 171 4.06 21.93 7.95
CA LEU A 171 4.44 20.53 7.74
C LEU A 171 5.38 20.03 8.85
N ALA A 172 6.39 20.83 9.19
CA ALA A 172 7.36 20.48 10.22
C ALA A 172 6.79 20.55 11.65
N GLN A 173 5.86 21.46 11.93
CA GLN A 173 5.10 21.47 13.20
C GLN A 173 4.29 20.18 13.39
N ARG A 174 3.79 19.60 12.29
CA ARG A 174 3.12 18.30 12.28
C ARG A 174 4.10 17.12 12.29
N GLY A 175 5.40 17.38 12.29
CA GLY A 175 6.44 16.36 12.40
C GLY A 175 6.78 15.68 11.08
N PHE A 176 6.61 16.37 9.96
CA PHE A 176 7.02 15.91 8.64
C PHE A 176 8.03 16.89 8.05
N PHE A 177 9.13 16.39 7.49
CA PHE A 177 10.24 17.20 7.05
C PHE A 177 10.56 16.91 5.58
N ALA A 178 10.40 17.91 4.71
CA ALA A 178 10.81 17.81 3.32
C ALA A 178 12.34 17.89 3.21
N VAL A 179 12.94 16.98 2.43
CA VAL A 179 14.39 16.96 2.16
C VAL A 179 14.68 17.31 0.70
N GLN A 180 15.90 17.76 0.39
CA GLN A 180 16.31 18.37 -0.90
C GLN A 180 16.07 17.54 -2.16
N LYS A 181 15.67 16.27 -2.03
CA LYS A 181 15.37 15.37 -3.16
C LYS A 181 13.87 15.17 -3.42
N GLY A 182 13.00 15.95 -2.77
CA GLY A 182 11.55 15.77 -2.86
C GLY A 182 11.04 14.56 -2.06
N ASP A 183 11.91 13.95 -1.26
CA ASP A 183 11.52 12.96 -0.27
C ASP A 183 11.07 13.65 1.03
N MET A 184 10.33 12.93 1.86
CA MET A 184 9.85 13.41 3.15
C MET A 184 10.20 12.41 4.24
N VAL A 185 10.67 12.92 5.37
CA VAL A 185 11.00 12.14 6.57
C VAL A 185 10.01 12.48 7.67
N SER A 186 9.62 11.48 8.45
CA SER A 186 8.70 11.63 9.57
C SER A 186 9.43 11.71 10.91
N SER A 187 8.80 12.33 11.88
CA SER A 187 9.32 12.49 13.24
C SER A 187 9.29 11.21 14.08
N ASN A 188 8.37 10.28 13.79
CA ASN A 188 8.10 9.11 14.62
C ASN A 188 8.04 7.81 13.78
N GLY A 189 8.93 7.71 12.80
CA GLY A 189 9.12 6.50 11.99
C GLY A 189 8.09 6.30 10.89
N GLU A 190 8.26 5.21 10.16
CA GLU A 190 7.47 4.87 8.98
C GLU A 190 7.11 3.38 8.97
N THR A 191 5.88 3.07 8.56
CA THR A 191 5.42 1.69 8.31
C THR A 191 5.03 1.56 6.83
N VAL A 192 5.67 0.64 6.13
CA VAL A 192 5.40 0.32 4.72
C VAL A 192 4.67 -1.01 4.63
N ILE A 193 3.57 -1.06 3.89
CA ILE A 193 2.69 -2.23 3.81
C ILE A 193 2.55 -2.63 2.35
N GLY A 194 3.17 -3.76 1.98
CA GLY A 194 3.03 -4.35 0.66
C GLY A 194 1.88 -5.35 0.60
N MET A 195 0.96 -5.12 -0.34
CA MET A 195 -0.22 -5.94 -0.57
C MET A 195 -0.01 -6.96 -1.70
N LYS A 196 -0.80 -8.03 -1.70
CA LYS A 196 -0.81 -9.06 -2.75
C LYS A 196 -1.13 -8.55 -4.16
N ASP A 197 -1.82 -7.42 -4.25
CA ASP A 197 -2.27 -6.82 -5.51
C ASP A 197 -1.27 -5.81 -6.08
N GLY A 198 -0.06 -5.71 -5.51
CA GLY A 198 0.97 -4.78 -5.98
C GLY A 198 0.86 -3.36 -5.43
N VAL A 199 -0.16 -3.07 -4.61
CA VAL A 199 -0.28 -1.79 -3.92
C VAL A 199 0.61 -1.79 -2.68
N GLU A 200 1.35 -0.70 -2.50
CA GLU A 200 2.18 -0.49 -1.31
C GLU A 200 1.79 0.80 -0.60
N TYR A 201 1.36 0.70 0.66
CA TYR A 201 1.03 1.85 1.50
C TYR A 201 2.27 2.31 2.26
N LEU A 202 2.47 3.63 2.34
CA LEU A 202 3.46 4.28 3.19
C LEU A 202 2.72 5.10 4.24
N LEU A 203 2.85 4.68 5.50
CA LEU A 203 2.30 5.36 6.68
C LEU A 203 3.45 6.05 7.39
N ARG A 204 3.39 7.38 7.47
CA ARG A 204 4.39 8.21 8.13
C ARG A 204 3.81 8.85 9.37
N PHE A 205 4.50 8.73 10.50
CA PHE A 205 4.00 9.22 11.78
C PHE A 205 4.67 10.53 12.18
N GLY A 206 3.84 11.56 12.32
CA GLY A 206 4.19 12.91 12.69
C GLY A 206 4.18 13.13 14.20
N ASN A 207 4.26 14.39 14.61
CA ASN A 207 4.30 14.80 16.01
C ASN A 207 2.99 14.43 16.73
N GLY A 208 3.10 14.25 18.05
CA GLY A 208 1.93 14.16 18.93
C GLY A 208 1.09 15.43 18.92
N THR A 209 -0.22 15.27 19.05
CA THR A 209 -1.22 16.34 19.15
C THR A 209 -2.28 15.93 20.16
N THR A 210 -2.94 16.91 20.76
CA THR A 210 -4.16 16.68 21.52
C THR A 210 -5.34 17.02 20.62
N VAL A 211 -6.40 16.23 20.75
CA VAL A 211 -7.69 16.47 20.09
C VAL A 211 -8.68 16.79 21.20
N SER A 212 -9.40 17.91 21.06
CA SER A 212 -10.53 18.21 21.94
C SER A 212 -11.64 17.19 21.66
N GLY A 213 -11.74 16.17 22.52
CA GLY A 213 -12.71 15.11 22.35
C GLY A 213 -14.09 15.53 22.83
N ASP A 214 -15.12 15.35 22.01
CA ASP A 214 -16.50 15.25 22.49
C ASP A 214 -16.74 13.83 23.02
N GLY A 215 -16.19 13.56 24.21
CA GLY A 215 -16.78 12.63 25.19
C GLY A 215 -17.00 11.14 24.86
N THR A 216 -16.36 10.53 23.88
CA THR A 216 -16.46 9.05 23.69
C THR A 216 -15.16 8.32 24.02
N ALA A 217 -14.73 8.43 25.28
CA ALA A 217 -13.97 7.35 25.88
C ALA A 217 -14.93 6.19 26.11
N THR A 218 -14.79 5.11 25.35
CA THR A 218 -15.35 3.80 25.74
C THR A 218 -14.82 3.49 27.14
N GLN A 219 -15.69 3.62 28.13
CA GLN A 219 -15.43 3.19 29.51
C GLN A 219 -15.23 1.68 29.49
N GLU A 220 -13.97 1.23 29.44
CA GLU A 220 -13.61 0.00 30.14
C GLU A 220 -13.50 0.39 31.62
N GLU A 221 -14.40 -0.15 32.43
CA GLU A 221 -14.49 0.08 33.87
C GLU A 221 -13.16 -0.31 34.56
N ALA A 222 -12.40 0.70 34.98
CA ALA A 222 -11.45 0.56 36.07
C ALA A 222 -12.11 1.09 37.36
N PRO A 223 -11.90 0.44 38.53
CA PRO A 223 -12.65 0.76 39.73
C PRO A 223 -12.29 2.15 40.24
N ALA A 224 -13.33 2.87 40.65
CA ALA A 224 -13.27 4.21 41.19
C ALA A 224 -12.50 4.24 42.52
N ASP A 225 -11.46 5.07 42.59
CA ASP A 225 -11.22 5.90 43.76
C ASP A 225 -10.27 7.06 43.41
N GLY A 226 -10.74 8.29 43.66
CA GLY A 226 -9.86 9.45 43.85
C GLY A 226 -9.92 10.58 42.82
N ALA A 227 -10.89 11.48 43.02
CA ALA A 227 -10.81 12.94 42.83
C ALA A 227 -10.36 13.53 41.47
N GLY A 228 -11.35 14.06 40.73
CA GLY A 228 -11.17 15.24 39.86
C GLY A 228 -11.11 14.97 38.36
N ALA A 229 -12.15 14.38 37.76
CA ALA A 229 -12.32 14.38 36.31
C ALA A 229 -13.00 15.68 35.85
N SER A 230 -12.27 16.53 35.14
CA SER A 230 -12.80 17.66 34.36
C SER A 230 -13.63 17.16 33.16
N PRO A 231 -14.54 17.97 32.57
CA PRO A 231 -15.44 17.52 31.50
C PRO A 231 -14.82 17.46 30.09
N ASP A 232 -13.52 17.73 29.93
CA ASP A 232 -12.83 17.72 28.64
C ASP A 232 -11.67 16.71 28.71
N ALA A 233 -11.93 15.46 28.35
CA ALA A 233 -10.87 14.48 28.18
C ALA A 233 -10.21 14.71 26.80
N GLU A 234 -9.12 15.47 26.75
CA GLU A 234 -8.29 15.57 25.55
C GLU A 234 -7.76 14.18 25.19
N ALA A 235 -8.09 13.71 23.98
CA ALA A 235 -7.53 12.48 23.46
C ALA A 235 -6.16 12.78 22.85
N THR A 236 -5.12 12.05 23.26
CA THR A 236 -3.80 12.16 22.66
C THR A 236 -3.72 11.31 21.39
N GLY A 237 -3.07 11.85 20.37
CA GLY A 237 -2.85 11.16 19.12
C GLY A 237 -1.67 11.73 18.35
N ARG A 238 -1.42 11.19 17.16
CA ARG A 238 -0.31 11.57 16.29
C ARG A 238 -0.80 11.85 14.89
N TYR A 239 -0.18 12.83 14.25
CA TYR A 239 -0.42 13.07 12.84
C TYR A 239 0.04 11.88 12.01
N LEU A 240 -0.77 11.49 11.03
CA LEU A 240 -0.50 10.42 10.09
C LEU A 240 -0.57 11.00 8.67
N PHE A 241 0.48 10.74 7.90
CA PHE A 241 0.52 11.00 6.48
C PHE A 241 0.54 9.67 5.72
N VAL A 242 -0.46 9.49 4.85
CA VAL A 242 -0.64 8.24 4.10
C VAL A 242 -0.46 8.49 2.61
N THR A 243 0.26 7.59 1.96
CA THR A 243 0.35 7.51 0.49
C THR A 243 0.34 6.07 0.03
N ALA A 244 -0.10 5.85 -1.20
CA ALA A 244 0.03 4.57 -1.89
C ALA A 244 0.99 4.72 -3.08
N ARG A 245 1.73 3.65 -3.38
CA ARG A 245 2.51 3.52 -4.61
C ARG A 245 2.36 2.12 -5.19
N PHE A 246 2.57 2.01 -6.51
CA PHE A 246 2.64 0.72 -7.17
C PHE A 246 4.04 0.12 -6.99
N ASN A 247 4.11 -1.14 -6.57
CA ASN A 247 5.36 -1.89 -6.46
C ASN A 247 5.24 -3.20 -7.27
N GLU A 248 5.84 -3.19 -8.46
CA GLU A 248 5.87 -4.36 -9.36
C GLU A 248 6.53 -5.59 -8.71
N GLY A 249 7.48 -5.38 -7.78
CA GLY A 249 8.16 -6.46 -7.08
C GLY A 249 7.28 -7.26 -6.11
N LEU A 250 6.06 -6.78 -5.83
CA LEU A 250 5.06 -7.51 -5.04
C LEU A 250 4.19 -8.44 -5.91
N LEU A 251 4.24 -8.30 -7.24
CA LEU A 251 3.52 -9.15 -8.18
C LEU A 251 4.42 -10.28 -8.68
N GLU A 252 3.86 -11.49 -8.76
CA GLU A 252 4.56 -12.63 -9.35
C GLU A 252 4.64 -12.45 -10.88
N LYS A 253 5.85 -12.28 -11.41
CA LYS A 253 6.06 -12.17 -12.86
C LYS A 253 5.69 -13.50 -13.54
N PRO A 254 4.95 -13.47 -14.66
CA PRO A 254 4.52 -14.68 -15.33
C PRO A 254 5.74 -15.45 -15.86
N ALA A 255 5.86 -16.72 -15.46
CA ALA A 255 6.82 -17.65 -16.04
C ALA A 255 6.29 -18.13 -17.40
N LEU A 256 6.88 -17.59 -18.47
CA LEU A 256 6.53 -17.95 -19.85
C LEU A 256 7.27 -19.21 -20.27
N ASP A 257 6.54 -20.18 -20.81
CA ASP A 257 7.10 -21.44 -21.28
C ASP A 257 7.85 -21.21 -22.61
N PRO A 258 9.01 -21.83 -22.82
CA PRO A 258 9.77 -21.66 -24.06
C PRO A 258 8.98 -22.21 -25.25
N LEU A 259 9.01 -21.49 -26.37
CA LEU A 259 8.35 -21.93 -27.59
C LEU A 259 9.09 -23.16 -28.17
N PRO A 260 8.36 -24.20 -28.61
CA PRO A 260 8.97 -25.32 -29.32
C PRO A 260 9.72 -24.83 -30.57
N GLU A 261 10.89 -25.40 -30.85
CA GLU A 261 11.63 -25.07 -32.08
C GLU A 261 10.75 -25.35 -33.31
N PRO A 262 10.69 -24.41 -34.28
CA PRO A 262 9.93 -24.64 -35.49
C PRO A 262 10.49 -25.87 -36.22
N PRO A 263 9.62 -26.71 -36.82
CA PRO A 263 10.10 -27.84 -37.62
C PRO A 263 11.01 -27.32 -38.74
N ALA A 264 12.16 -27.97 -38.93
CA ALA A 264 13.12 -27.60 -39.97
C ALA A 264 12.43 -27.60 -41.34
N GLY A 265 12.24 -26.41 -41.91
CA GLY A 265 11.54 -26.20 -43.19
C GLY A 265 10.40 -25.16 -43.17
N ALA A 266 10.06 -24.56 -42.02
CA ALA A 266 8.97 -23.57 -41.92
C ALA A 266 9.39 -22.09 -42.12
N ASP A 267 10.62 -21.80 -42.55
CA ASP A 267 11.02 -20.46 -43.01
C ASP A 267 10.75 -20.29 -44.51
N ALA A 268 9.48 -20.20 -44.91
CA ALA A 268 9.07 -19.60 -46.19
C ALA A 268 7.54 -19.50 -46.29
N ALA A 269 6.94 -18.46 -45.69
CA ALA A 269 5.67 -17.90 -46.19
C ALA A 269 5.34 -16.56 -45.50
N THR A 270 6.07 -15.50 -45.85
CA THR A 270 5.48 -14.16 -45.92
C THR A 270 4.94 -13.96 -47.35
N PRO A 271 3.66 -13.60 -47.54
CA PRO A 271 3.11 -13.36 -48.88
C PRO A 271 3.14 -11.86 -49.23
N ASP A 272 3.94 -11.50 -50.22
CA ASP A 272 3.84 -10.34 -51.14
C ASP A 272 5.09 -10.41 -52.04
N GLY A 273 5.12 -10.27 -53.35
CA GLY A 273 4.16 -9.84 -54.35
C GLY A 273 4.94 -9.62 -55.67
N ASP A 274 4.57 -10.39 -56.71
CA ASP A 274 4.58 -10.04 -58.15
C ASP A 274 5.88 -9.74 -58.95
N LYS A 275 6.00 -10.47 -60.09
CA LYS A 275 6.79 -10.26 -61.35
C LYS A 275 8.32 -10.43 -61.29
N ASP A 276 8.99 -11.11 -62.23
CA ASP A 276 8.79 -11.13 -63.69
C ASP A 276 9.44 -12.36 -64.37
N LYS A 277 8.99 -12.65 -65.59
CA LYS A 277 9.40 -13.74 -66.50
C LYS A 277 10.85 -13.61 -67.00
N GLN A 278 11.51 -14.74 -67.33
CA GLN A 278 11.96 -15.01 -68.72
C GLN A 278 12.38 -16.49 -68.97
N ASP A 279 11.92 -17.01 -70.11
CA ASP A 279 12.26 -18.26 -70.82
C ASP A 279 13.78 -18.51 -71.01
N THR A 280 14.29 -19.73 -71.18
CA THR A 280 14.17 -20.52 -72.43
C THR A 280 14.79 -21.93 -72.31
N ASP A 281 14.05 -22.91 -72.85
CA ASP A 281 14.43 -24.06 -73.71
C ASP A 281 15.71 -24.90 -73.46
N ALA A 282 15.54 -26.23 -73.30
CA ALA A 282 15.60 -27.18 -74.43
C ALA A 282 15.66 -28.68 -74.00
N LYS A 283 14.66 -29.42 -74.48
CA LYS A 283 14.63 -30.79 -75.07
C LYS A 283 15.17 -32.07 -74.39
N GLU A 284 14.20 -32.99 -74.24
CA GLU A 284 14.14 -34.41 -74.67
C GLU A 284 15.24 -35.42 -74.26
N ALA A 285 14.84 -36.46 -73.53
CA ALA A 285 14.71 -37.82 -74.08
C ALA A 285 13.97 -38.78 -73.11
N THR A 286 13.08 -39.57 -73.70
CA THR A 286 12.34 -40.72 -73.18
C THR A 286 13.23 -41.90 -72.78
N ASP A 287 12.87 -42.69 -71.76
CA ASP A 287 12.40 -44.08 -71.91
C ASP A 287 12.09 -44.72 -70.54
N ALA A 288 11.15 -45.65 -70.55
CA ALA A 288 10.56 -46.38 -69.44
C ALA A 288 11.53 -47.35 -68.74
N GLY A 289 11.29 -47.58 -67.44
CA GLY A 289 12.00 -48.56 -66.63
C GLY A 289 11.25 -48.85 -65.33
N ASP A 290 10.26 -49.73 -65.43
CA ASP A 290 9.50 -50.32 -64.33
C ASP A 290 10.44 -51.14 -63.42
N ALA A 291 10.79 -50.62 -62.24
CA ALA A 291 11.30 -51.37 -61.07
C ALA A 291 11.67 -50.43 -59.90
N LYS A 292 10.68 -50.00 -59.09
CA LYS A 292 10.82 -49.68 -57.63
C LYS A 292 9.49 -49.19 -57.03
N VAL A 293 8.53 -50.10 -56.87
CA VAL A 293 7.26 -49.77 -56.19
C VAL A 293 7.38 -49.86 -54.66
N ASP A 294 8.39 -50.58 -54.13
CA ASP A 294 8.59 -50.72 -52.68
C ASP A 294 9.22 -49.49 -51.98
N GLY A 295 9.86 -48.57 -52.72
CA GLY A 295 10.49 -47.38 -52.12
C GLY A 295 9.57 -46.16 -52.01
N ALA A 296 8.63 -45.99 -52.95
CA ALA A 296 7.74 -44.84 -53.01
C ALA A 296 6.69 -44.84 -51.88
N ALA A 297 6.22 -46.03 -51.48
CA ALA A 297 5.29 -46.17 -50.35
C ALA A 297 5.94 -45.82 -49.00
N ASP A 298 7.23 -46.13 -48.83
CA ASP A 298 7.99 -45.77 -47.62
C ASP A 298 8.36 -44.27 -47.58
N GLU A 299 8.58 -43.63 -48.73
CA GLU A 299 8.78 -42.17 -48.79
C GLU A 299 7.50 -41.38 -48.52
N LEU A 300 6.35 -41.83 -49.05
CA LEU A 300 5.04 -41.23 -48.74
C LEU A 300 4.72 -41.31 -47.23
N LYS A 301 4.94 -42.46 -46.60
CA LYS A 301 4.74 -42.61 -45.14
C LYS A 301 5.65 -41.69 -44.34
N LYS A 302 6.92 -41.55 -44.72
CA LYS A 302 7.85 -40.62 -44.07
C LYS A 302 7.44 -39.16 -44.24
N ALA A 303 6.90 -38.79 -45.40
CA ALA A 303 6.38 -37.45 -45.65
C ALA A 303 5.13 -37.17 -44.81
N GLU A 304 4.18 -38.11 -44.76
CA GLU A 304 2.98 -38.02 -43.91
C GLU A 304 3.33 -37.95 -42.42
N GLU A 305 4.29 -38.74 -41.94
CA GLU A 305 4.80 -38.68 -40.56
C GLU A 305 5.51 -37.35 -40.26
N ALA A 306 6.28 -36.81 -41.21
CA ALA A 306 6.94 -35.51 -41.07
C ALA A 306 5.93 -34.36 -41.04
N GLU A 307 4.88 -34.41 -41.87
CA GLU A 307 3.79 -33.43 -41.87
C GLU A 307 2.96 -33.52 -40.59
N ALA A 308 2.61 -34.72 -40.13
CA ALA A 308 1.92 -34.92 -38.85
C ALA A 308 2.75 -34.40 -37.67
N LYS A 309 4.07 -34.62 -37.67
CA LYS A 309 4.99 -34.10 -36.65
C LYS A 309 5.13 -32.58 -36.74
N ALA A 310 5.18 -32.00 -37.93
CA ALA A 310 5.22 -30.56 -38.13
C ALA A 310 3.91 -29.90 -37.69
N GLN A 311 2.76 -30.51 -37.98
CA GLN A 311 1.45 -30.05 -37.53
C GLN A 311 1.33 -30.14 -36.00
N ALA A 312 1.75 -31.25 -35.39
CA ALA A 312 1.79 -31.39 -33.94
C ALA A 312 2.68 -30.33 -33.28
N ALA A 313 3.87 -30.05 -33.84
CA ALA A 313 4.76 -29.00 -33.36
C ALA A 313 4.15 -27.59 -33.49
N LEU A 314 3.44 -27.30 -34.59
CA LEU A 314 2.73 -26.04 -34.79
C LEU A 314 1.53 -25.88 -33.85
N GLU A 315 0.81 -26.95 -33.56
CA GLU A 315 -0.31 -26.96 -32.60
C GLU A 315 0.19 -26.79 -31.17
N GLU A 316 1.27 -27.47 -30.79
CA GLU A 316 1.93 -27.31 -29.49
C GLU A 316 2.46 -25.88 -29.32
N ARG A 317 3.13 -25.34 -30.33
CA ARG A 317 3.59 -23.94 -30.33
C ARG A 317 2.42 -22.98 -30.17
N ARG A 318 1.32 -23.15 -30.92
CA ARG A 318 0.11 -22.32 -30.78
C ARG A 318 -0.48 -22.40 -29.38
N ARG A 319 -0.47 -23.58 -28.75
CA ARG A 319 -0.95 -23.77 -27.37
C ARG A 319 -0.06 -23.03 -26.37
N VAL A 320 1.26 -23.18 -26.48
CA VAL A 320 2.22 -22.50 -25.61
C VAL A 320 2.13 -20.97 -25.78
N GLU A 321 2.03 -20.47 -27.02
CA GLU A 321 1.82 -19.04 -27.29
C GLU A 321 0.51 -18.52 -26.67
N ALA A 322 -0.58 -19.28 -26.78
CA ALA A 322 -1.86 -18.90 -26.19
C ALA A 322 -1.81 -18.90 -24.65
N GLU A 323 -1.13 -19.88 -24.05
CA GLU A 323 -0.95 -19.95 -22.59
C GLU A 323 -0.07 -18.82 -22.07
N ASN A 324 1.07 -18.55 -22.72
CA ASN A 324 1.94 -17.44 -22.41
C ASN A 324 1.22 -16.09 -22.55
N ARG A 325 0.44 -15.91 -23.63
CA ARG A 325 -0.38 -14.72 -23.81
C ARG A 325 -1.39 -14.56 -22.68
N ARG A 326 -2.08 -15.63 -22.28
CA ARG A 326 -3.01 -15.59 -21.15
C ARG A 326 -2.32 -15.22 -19.83
N LYS A 327 -1.15 -15.81 -19.53
CA LYS A 327 -0.35 -15.49 -18.35
C LYS A 327 0.05 -14.01 -18.36
N GLN A 328 0.44 -13.47 -19.52
CA GLN A 328 0.78 -12.07 -19.68
C GLN A 328 -0.43 -11.14 -19.52
N GLU A 329 -1.56 -11.46 -20.15
CA GLU A 329 -2.80 -10.67 -20.06
C GLU A 329 -3.29 -10.58 -18.60
N GLN A 330 -3.21 -11.67 -17.84
CA GLN A 330 -3.55 -11.69 -16.41
C GLN A 330 -2.63 -10.78 -15.60
N TYR A 331 -1.32 -10.84 -15.84
CA TYR A 331 -0.36 -9.96 -15.20
C TYR A 331 -0.62 -8.48 -15.54
N ASP A 332 -0.83 -8.16 -16.82
CA ASP A 332 -1.10 -6.81 -17.28
C ASP A 332 -2.41 -6.24 -16.67
N GLU A 333 -3.42 -7.09 -16.48
CA GLU A 333 -4.66 -6.73 -15.80
C GLU A 333 -4.42 -6.42 -14.31
N GLN A 334 -3.59 -7.21 -13.62
CA GLN A 334 -3.19 -6.96 -12.24
C GLN A 334 -2.45 -5.62 -12.11
N VAL A 335 -1.47 -5.37 -12.99
CA VAL A 335 -0.72 -4.10 -13.01
C VAL A 335 -1.67 -2.91 -13.18
N LYS A 336 -2.56 -2.96 -14.17
CA LYS A 336 -3.54 -1.88 -14.41
C LYS A 336 -4.49 -1.69 -13.21
N GLY A 337 -4.93 -2.79 -12.60
CA GLY A 337 -5.76 -2.76 -11.39
C GLY A 337 -5.05 -2.08 -10.23
N ALA A 338 -3.79 -2.42 -10.00
CA ALA A 338 -2.94 -1.85 -8.95
C ALA A 338 -2.72 -0.35 -9.16
N GLU A 339 -2.32 0.06 -10.37
CA GLU A 339 -2.11 1.47 -10.72
C GLU A 339 -3.39 2.31 -10.54
N LYS A 340 -4.54 1.77 -10.95
CA LYS A 340 -5.83 2.43 -10.75
C LYS A 340 -6.13 2.60 -9.25
N LYS A 341 -5.95 1.55 -8.47
CA LYS A 341 -6.20 1.58 -7.01
C LYS A 341 -5.27 2.57 -6.30
N VAL A 342 -4.00 2.62 -6.66
CA VAL A 342 -3.03 3.61 -6.16
C VAL A 342 -3.51 5.04 -6.44
N ARG A 343 -3.97 5.32 -7.66
CA ARG A 343 -4.51 6.64 -8.02
C ARG A 343 -5.74 7.00 -7.19
N ASP A 344 -6.69 6.09 -7.04
CA ASP A 344 -7.92 6.32 -6.28
C ASP A 344 -7.62 6.56 -4.79
N LEU A 345 -6.66 5.81 -4.22
CA LEU A 345 -6.18 6.00 -2.85
C LEU A 345 -5.46 7.34 -2.66
N ASN A 346 -4.53 7.70 -3.54
CA ASN A 346 -3.82 8.98 -3.42
C ASN A 346 -4.76 10.17 -3.58
N ASN A 347 -5.76 10.10 -4.46
CA ASN A 347 -6.82 11.12 -4.55
C ASN A 347 -7.59 11.26 -3.23
N ARG A 348 -7.86 10.14 -2.55
CA ARG A 348 -8.52 10.14 -1.24
C ARG A 348 -7.64 10.76 -0.14
N PHE A 349 -6.34 10.46 -0.13
CA PHE A 349 -5.40 10.95 0.87
C PHE A 349 -4.87 12.36 0.58
N ALA A 350 -5.12 12.91 -0.61
CA ALA A 350 -4.50 14.13 -1.11
C ALA A 350 -4.67 15.31 -0.15
N ASP A 351 -5.88 15.53 0.35
CA ASP A 351 -6.24 16.78 1.03
C ASP A 351 -6.02 16.79 2.54
N TRP A 352 -5.72 15.64 3.16
CA TRP A 352 -5.84 15.46 4.61
C TRP A 352 -4.59 14.87 5.27
N TYR A 353 -4.19 15.47 6.38
CA TYR A 353 -3.53 14.75 7.47
C TYR A 353 -4.59 14.06 8.30
N TYR A 354 -4.27 12.87 8.79
CA TYR A 354 -5.11 12.14 9.73
C TYR A 354 -4.50 12.24 11.11
N VAL A 355 -5.31 12.07 12.15
CA VAL A 355 -4.82 11.88 13.52
C VAL A 355 -5.26 10.50 13.99
N VAL A 356 -4.29 9.67 14.36
CA VAL A 356 -4.53 8.35 14.96
C VAL A 356 -4.23 8.44 16.45
N SER A 357 -4.99 7.72 17.28
CA SER A 357 -4.70 7.69 18.73
C SER A 357 -3.33 7.06 18.98
N ASP A 358 -2.67 7.41 20.09
CA ASP A 358 -1.40 6.77 20.49
C ASP A 358 -1.55 5.25 20.61
N LYS A 359 -2.71 4.79 21.09
CA LYS A 359 -3.03 3.35 21.19
C LYS A 359 -3.05 2.66 19.82
N GLU A 360 -3.54 3.31 18.77
CA GLU A 360 -3.51 2.73 17.42
C GLU A 360 -2.10 2.80 16.83
N TYR A 361 -1.36 3.88 17.08
CA TYR A 361 0.04 4.02 16.68
C TYR A 361 0.91 2.88 17.24
N ASP A 362 0.84 2.60 18.54
CA ASP A 362 1.65 1.58 19.21
C ASP A 362 1.40 0.15 18.67
N LYS A 363 0.24 -0.10 18.05
CA LYS A 363 -0.06 -1.39 17.42
C LYS A 363 0.57 -1.56 16.05
N ILE A 364 0.76 -0.46 15.32
CA ILE A 364 1.20 -0.49 13.91
C ILE A 364 2.62 0.02 13.70
N HIS A 365 3.19 0.62 14.74
CA HIS A 365 4.59 1.02 14.82
C HIS A 365 5.28 0.17 15.89
N LEU A 366 5.98 -0.87 15.45
CA LEU A 366 6.71 -1.77 16.33
C LEU A 366 8.22 -1.55 16.16
N GLY A 367 8.90 -1.37 17.29
CA GLY A 367 10.35 -1.43 17.37
C GLY A 367 10.86 -2.88 17.34
N ARG A 368 12.19 -3.03 17.26
CA ARG A 368 12.86 -4.35 17.18
C ARG A 368 12.46 -5.28 18.33
N ASP A 369 12.37 -4.75 19.54
CA ASP A 369 12.03 -5.47 20.77
C ASP A 369 10.61 -6.06 20.75
N ALA A 370 9.66 -5.38 20.10
CA ALA A 370 8.29 -5.88 19.96
C ALA A 370 8.14 -6.89 18.80
N MET A 371 9.05 -6.87 17.83
CA MET A 371 9.07 -7.77 16.67
C MET A 371 9.76 -9.11 16.94
N VAL A 372 10.60 -9.18 17.97
CA VAL A 372 11.46 -10.33 18.28
C VAL A 372 11.17 -10.85 19.67
N GLN A 373 11.07 -12.16 19.82
CA GLN A 373 10.90 -12.83 21.11
C GLN A 373 11.95 -13.92 21.31
N LYS A 374 12.18 -14.32 22.56
CA LYS A 374 13.01 -15.49 22.86
C LYS A 374 12.28 -16.76 22.44
N LYS A 375 13.01 -17.70 21.86
CA LYS A 375 12.52 -19.04 21.58
C LYS A 375 12.15 -19.70 22.89
N GLU A 376 10.99 -20.35 22.93
CA GLU A 376 10.69 -21.25 24.05
C GLU A 376 11.76 -22.34 24.09
N PRO A 377 12.33 -22.66 25.27
CA PRO A 377 13.24 -23.78 25.38
C PRO A 377 12.48 -25.02 24.91
N ALA A 378 13.06 -25.75 23.96
CA ALA A 378 12.50 -27.02 23.50
C ALA A 378 12.22 -27.85 24.75
N ALA A 379 10.95 -28.14 25.02
CA ALA A 379 10.57 -29.00 26.13
C ALA A 379 11.33 -30.30 25.93
N ASP A 380 12.29 -30.58 26.82
CA ASP A 380 12.96 -31.87 26.89
C ASP A 380 11.85 -32.92 26.85
N GLU A 381 11.80 -33.70 25.78
CA GLU A 381 11.07 -34.96 25.73
C GLU A 381 11.64 -35.82 26.86
N GLN A 382 11.03 -35.71 28.03
CA GLN A 382 11.31 -36.57 29.17
C GLN A 382 10.96 -38.00 28.77
N LYS A 383 12.04 -38.72 28.53
CA LYS A 383 12.12 -40.12 28.13
C LYS A 383 11.73 -41.08 29.25
#